data_AF-A0A4Y6UKB2-F1
#
_entry.id   AF-A0A4Y6UKB2-F1
#
_cell.length_a   1.000
_cell.length_b   1.000
_cell.length_c   1.000
_cell.angle_alpha   90.00
_cell.angle_beta   90.00
_cell.angle_gamma   90.00
#
_symmetry.space_group_name_H-M   'P 1'
#
loop_
_entity.id
_entity.type
_entity.pdbx_description
1 polymer ?
#
loop_
_entity_poly.entity_id
_entity_poly.type
_entity_poly.pdbx_seq_one_letter_code
_entity_poly.pdbx_strand_id
1 'polypeptide(L)'
;MSLDLNADRNAKIIDELQIPHDHGDRHGYYTVLKRHADPYGNLALGVVDANAFAGLVAIYFIKGASLYYLNKTLSDDLWLKISIQLMKADFSARRALRIYDRITYLYWITVRDYHQATFEYAGIPRLGWTAYIPLEIVGPSKGADLWNKMLKHGIVLSSFHTVVDVLKPVYDQFARINAQLSKPPLEGMPSIPNNLTEDAALVLILTDIATHISGYKDDLLKIKGLCSTRETKHAYDWLWIMIVHATIPASTISVGKTISTNWRGTKHTILHLFHLVDACWKSSTTISALS
;
A
#
# COMPACT_ATOMS: atom_id res chain seq x y z
N MET A 1 -23.84 -19.39 19.92
CA MET A 1 -22.81 -19.42 18.86
C MET A 1 -21.55 -18.81 19.49
N SER A 2 -20.49 -19.62 19.63
CA SER A 2 -19.40 -19.44 20.62
C SER A 2 -18.73 -18.06 20.60
N LEU A 3 -18.95 -17.28 21.66
CA LEU A 3 -18.08 -16.19 22.07
C LEU A 3 -16.88 -16.84 22.78
N ASP A 4 -15.71 -16.66 22.20
CA ASP A 4 -14.38 -16.86 22.78
C ASP A 4 -13.94 -18.28 23.16
N LEU A 5 -13.41 -19.02 22.17
CA LEU A 5 -12.59 -20.21 22.42
C LEU A 5 -11.16 -19.89 22.90
N ASN A 6 -10.85 -18.64 23.28
CA ASN A 6 -9.49 -18.29 23.72
C ASN A 6 -9.36 -16.94 24.45
N ALA A 7 -10.21 -16.67 25.46
CA ALA A 7 -10.16 -15.44 26.25
C ALA A 7 -8.74 -15.13 26.79
N ASP A 8 -8.03 -16.15 27.28
CA ASP A 8 -6.65 -16.02 27.76
C ASP A 8 -5.67 -15.61 26.65
N ARG A 9 -5.84 -16.16 25.44
CA ARG A 9 -5.04 -15.75 24.27
C ARG A 9 -5.34 -14.30 23.89
N ASN A 10 -6.61 -13.90 23.87
CA ASN A 10 -7.00 -12.53 23.52
C ASN A 10 -6.45 -11.54 24.54
N ALA A 11 -6.55 -11.85 25.83
CA ALA A 11 -5.97 -11.05 26.92
C ALA A 11 -4.46 -10.91 26.73
N LYS A 12 -3.75 -12.01 26.47
CA LYS A 12 -2.31 -11.99 26.19
C LYS A 12 -1.96 -11.10 24.99
N ILE A 13 -2.73 -11.15 23.90
CA ILE A 13 -2.49 -10.30 22.73
C ILE A 13 -2.68 -8.83 23.10
N ILE A 14 -3.74 -8.49 23.84
CA ILE A 14 -3.96 -7.11 24.32
C ILE A 14 -2.81 -6.64 25.20
N ASP A 15 -2.34 -7.46 26.13
CA ASP A 15 -1.21 -7.12 27.00
C ASP A 15 0.09 -6.88 26.21
N GLU A 16 0.37 -7.71 25.21
CA GLU A 16 1.51 -7.53 24.31
C GLU A 16 1.40 -6.26 23.45
N LEU A 17 0.18 -5.84 23.07
CA LEU A 17 -0.07 -4.62 22.32
C LEU A 17 -0.02 -3.34 23.19
N GLN A 18 -0.36 -3.45 24.48
CA GLN A 18 -0.44 -2.32 25.40
C GLN A 18 0.92 -1.63 25.59
N ILE A 19 2.01 -2.39 25.72
CA ILE A 19 3.37 -1.85 25.91
C ILE A 19 3.79 -0.93 24.75
N PRO A 20 3.83 -1.38 23.48
CA PRO A 20 4.18 -0.50 22.37
C PRO A 20 3.14 0.61 22.15
N HIS A 21 1.86 0.36 22.43
CA HIS A 21 0.82 1.40 22.40
C HIS A 21 1.16 2.58 23.33
N ASP A 22 1.50 2.30 24.59
CA ASP A 22 1.77 3.32 25.61
C ASP A 22 3.05 4.11 25.32
N HIS A 23 4.03 3.48 24.68
CA HIS A 23 5.25 4.15 24.22
C HIS A 23 5.07 4.90 22.89
N GLY A 24 3.92 4.80 22.22
CA GLY A 24 3.76 5.33 20.86
C GLY A 24 4.60 4.61 19.81
N ASP A 25 5.08 3.40 20.11
CA ASP A 25 5.91 2.57 19.24
C ASP A 25 5.06 1.83 18.20
N ARG A 26 4.81 2.51 17.09
CA ARG A 26 4.07 1.94 15.96
C ARG A 26 4.71 0.67 15.40
N HIS A 27 6.03 0.61 15.33
CA HIS A 27 6.75 -0.53 14.75
C HIS A 27 6.57 -1.77 15.64
N GLY A 28 6.81 -1.63 16.94
CA GLY A 28 6.57 -2.68 17.92
C GLY A 28 5.11 -3.15 17.91
N TYR A 29 4.16 -2.21 17.86
CA TYR A 29 2.73 -2.51 17.85
C TYR A 29 2.31 -3.39 16.67
N TYR A 30 2.63 -2.98 15.43
CA TYR A 30 2.25 -3.77 14.25
C TYR A 30 3.09 -5.04 14.09
N THR A 31 4.29 -5.10 14.69
CA THR A 31 5.08 -6.34 14.78
C THR A 31 4.39 -7.38 15.66
N VAL A 32 3.79 -6.98 16.79
CA VAL A 32 2.97 -7.87 17.63
C VAL A 32 1.79 -8.41 16.83
N LEU A 33 1.05 -7.55 16.13
CA LEU A 33 -0.08 -7.98 15.30
C LEU A 33 0.33 -8.97 14.20
N LYS A 34 1.42 -8.68 13.48
CA LYS A 34 1.98 -9.58 12.48
C LYS A 34 2.36 -10.95 13.07
N ARG A 35 2.99 -10.97 14.25
CA ARG A 35 3.35 -12.21 14.96
C ARG A 35 2.14 -13.09 15.28
N HIS A 36 0.98 -12.47 15.54
CA HIS A 36 -0.29 -13.16 15.76
C HIS A 36 -1.09 -13.41 14.48
N ALA A 37 -0.44 -13.34 13.31
CA ALA A 37 -1.02 -13.56 11.99
C ALA A 37 -2.19 -12.61 11.65
N ASP A 38 -2.19 -11.39 12.19
CA ASP A 38 -3.12 -10.36 11.75
C ASP A 38 -2.68 -9.81 10.38
N PRO A 39 -3.49 -9.98 9.33
CA PRO A 39 -3.12 -9.56 7.98
C PRO A 39 -3.06 -8.04 7.82
N TYR A 40 -3.91 -7.29 8.54
CA TYR A 40 -3.87 -5.83 8.53
C TYR A 40 -2.61 -5.32 9.26
N GLY A 41 -2.22 -5.97 10.36
CA GLY A 41 -0.96 -5.69 11.06
C GLY A 41 0.26 -5.80 10.16
N ASN A 42 0.33 -6.84 9.32
CA ASN A 42 1.41 -6.99 8.34
C ASN A 42 1.41 -5.86 7.28
N LEU A 43 0.24 -5.48 6.78
CA LEU A 43 0.10 -4.35 5.83
C LEU A 43 0.55 -3.02 6.48
N ALA A 44 0.04 -2.73 7.68
CA ALA A 44 0.31 -1.49 8.42
C ALA A 44 1.79 -1.38 8.83
N LEU A 45 2.44 -2.50 9.17
CA LEU A 45 3.89 -2.52 9.42
C LEU A 45 4.68 -2.07 8.18
N GLY A 46 4.29 -2.50 6.98
CA GLY A 46 4.90 -2.05 5.73
C GLY A 46 4.76 -0.54 5.48
N VAL A 47 3.67 0.06 5.97
CA VAL A 47 3.47 1.52 5.97
C VAL A 47 4.40 2.19 6.99
N VAL A 48 4.50 1.67 8.21
CA VAL A 48 5.34 2.24 9.28
C VAL A 48 6.81 2.23 8.90
N ASP A 49 7.28 1.12 8.32
CA ASP A 49 8.68 0.94 7.91
C ASP A 49 9.00 1.63 6.57
N ALA A 50 7.96 2.06 5.85
CA ALA A 50 8.04 2.57 4.48
C ALA A 50 8.90 1.67 3.55
N ASN A 51 8.92 0.36 3.80
CA ASN A 51 9.82 -0.60 3.14
C ASN A 51 9.11 -1.40 2.04
N ALA A 52 7.82 -1.67 2.21
CA ALA A 52 6.98 -2.32 1.21
C ALA A 52 6.46 -1.27 0.22
N PHE A 53 6.36 -1.66 -1.05
CA PHE A 53 5.83 -0.78 -2.09
C PHE A 53 4.41 -0.29 -1.77
N ALA A 54 3.52 -1.19 -1.33
CA ALA A 54 2.17 -0.82 -0.91
C ALA A 54 2.16 0.16 0.29
N GLY A 55 3.15 0.04 1.18
CA GLY A 55 3.33 0.96 2.30
C GLY A 55 3.71 2.37 1.86
N LEU A 56 4.68 2.46 0.92
CA LEU A 56 5.06 3.72 0.29
C LEU A 56 3.87 4.35 -0.45
N VAL A 57 3.13 3.57 -1.24
CA VAL A 57 1.93 4.04 -1.93
C VAL A 57 0.93 4.62 -0.93
N ALA A 58 0.65 3.96 0.20
CA ALA A 58 -0.29 4.48 1.19
C ALA A 58 0.15 5.85 1.75
N ILE A 59 1.44 6.02 2.06
CA ILE A 59 2.01 7.30 2.54
C ILE A 59 1.85 8.40 1.49
N TYR A 60 2.24 8.13 0.25
CA TYR A 60 2.17 9.15 -0.79
C TYR A 60 0.75 9.40 -1.28
N PHE A 61 -0.14 8.42 -1.18
CA PHE A 61 -1.54 8.57 -1.48
C PHE A 61 -2.21 9.56 -0.53
N ILE A 62 -2.02 9.44 0.79
CA ILE A 62 -2.60 10.40 1.74
C ILE A 62 -1.97 11.80 1.58
N LYS A 63 -0.66 11.89 1.30
CA LYS A 63 -0.01 13.18 0.97
C LYS A 63 -0.59 13.81 -0.29
N GLY A 64 -0.82 13.01 -1.33
CA GLY A 64 -1.46 13.42 -2.58
C GLY A 64 -2.91 13.83 -2.39
N ALA A 65 -3.68 13.10 -1.57
CA ALA A 65 -5.05 13.46 -1.23
C ALA A 65 -5.13 14.78 -0.46
N SER A 66 -4.24 15.01 0.51
CA SER A 66 -4.13 16.30 1.20
C SER A 66 -3.86 17.45 0.23
N LEU A 67 -2.94 17.26 -0.71
CA LEU A 67 -2.65 18.26 -1.73
C LEU A 67 -3.84 18.47 -2.68
N TYR A 68 -4.45 17.40 -3.17
CA TYR A 68 -5.53 17.44 -4.16
C TYR A 68 -6.80 18.09 -3.60
N TYR A 69 -7.23 17.70 -2.40
CA TYR A 69 -8.50 18.17 -1.84
C TYR A 69 -8.39 19.46 -1.02
N LEU A 70 -7.23 19.74 -0.44
CA LEU A 70 -7.06 20.85 0.51
C LEU A 70 -6.03 21.89 0.05
N ASN A 71 -5.34 21.63 -1.06
CA ASN A 71 -4.20 22.42 -1.52
C ASN A 71 -3.11 22.57 -0.44
N LYS A 72 -2.88 21.50 0.35
CA LYS A 72 -1.93 21.48 1.46
C LYS A 72 -1.01 20.26 1.38
N THR A 73 0.29 20.50 1.45
CA THR A 73 1.28 19.44 1.61
C THR A 73 1.24 18.89 3.03
N LEU A 74 1.12 17.58 3.16
CA LEU A 74 1.20 16.88 4.44
C LEU A 74 2.67 16.68 4.83
N SER A 75 3.12 17.36 5.90
CA SER A 75 4.49 17.22 6.42
C SER A 75 4.73 15.84 7.06
N ASP A 76 5.99 15.44 7.13
CA ASP A 76 6.37 14.17 7.76
C ASP A 76 6.03 14.13 9.25
N ASP A 77 6.15 15.25 9.95
CA ASP A 77 5.76 15.37 11.36
C ASP A 77 4.25 15.18 11.57
N LEU A 78 3.42 15.78 10.69
CA LEU A 78 1.97 15.62 10.77
C LEU A 78 1.57 14.19 10.37
N TRP A 79 2.22 13.62 9.36
CA TRP A 79 2.04 12.21 9.01
C TRP A 79 2.39 11.27 10.18
N LEU A 80 3.51 11.51 10.87
CA LEU A 80 3.90 10.72 12.04
C LEU A 80 2.83 10.80 13.14
N LYS A 81 2.30 12.01 13.42
CA LYS A 81 1.21 12.20 14.39
C LYS A 81 -0.04 11.43 13.97
N ILE A 82 -0.47 11.51 12.71
CA ILE A 82 -1.62 10.75 12.18
C ILE A 82 -1.38 9.26 12.33
N SER A 83 -0.20 8.78 11.96
CA SER A 83 0.14 7.35 12.03
C SER A 83 0.12 6.81 13.46
N ILE A 84 0.53 7.61 14.46
CA ILE A 84 0.42 7.26 15.88
C ILE A 84 -1.05 7.22 16.30
N GLN A 85 -1.87 8.18 15.86
CA GLN A 85 -3.30 8.18 16.18
C GLN A 85 -4.03 6.99 15.56
N LEU A 86 -3.67 6.57 14.34
CA LEU A 86 -4.20 5.34 13.73
C LEU A 86 -3.88 4.11 14.58
N MET A 87 -2.64 3.98 15.07
CA MET A 87 -2.26 2.88 15.97
C MET A 87 -3.09 2.88 17.25
N LYS A 88 -3.29 4.05 17.88
CA LYS A 88 -4.11 4.19 19.09
C LYS A 88 -5.58 3.84 18.82
N ALA A 89 -6.11 4.25 17.68
CA ALA A 89 -7.48 3.96 17.30
C ALA A 89 -7.70 2.47 16.99
N ASP A 90 -6.73 1.82 16.32
CA ASP A 90 -6.71 0.36 16.12
C ASP A 90 -6.69 -0.39 17.47
N PHE A 91 -5.85 0.04 18.41
CA PHE A 91 -5.81 -0.55 19.76
C PHE A 91 -7.14 -0.40 20.49
N SER A 92 -7.74 0.79 20.44
CA SER A 92 -9.06 1.04 21.02
C SER A 92 -10.14 0.13 20.40
N ALA A 93 -10.09 -0.10 19.09
CA ALA A 93 -11.02 -1.00 18.40
C ALA A 93 -10.83 -2.46 18.84
N ARG A 94 -9.57 -2.90 19.03
CA ARG A 94 -9.25 -4.26 19.53
C ARG A 94 -9.67 -4.48 20.97
N ARG A 95 -9.63 -3.44 21.80
CA ARG A 95 -10.13 -3.48 23.18
C ARG A 95 -11.66 -3.49 23.28
N ALA A 96 -12.35 -3.00 22.26
CA ALA A 96 -13.80 -2.89 22.22
C ALA A 96 -14.35 -3.57 20.95
N LEU A 97 -14.06 -4.87 20.81
CA LEU A 97 -14.43 -5.65 19.63
C LEU A 97 -15.94 -5.57 19.37
N ARG A 98 -16.30 -5.30 18.12
CA ARG A 98 -17.68 -5.44 17.64
C ARG A 98 -17.97 -6.91 17.33
N ILE A 99 -19.24 -7.25 17.13
CA ILE A 99 -19.70 -8.65 16.94
C ILE A 99 -18.99 -9.39 15.78
N TYR A 100 -18.60 -8.65 14.74
CA TYR A 100 -17.92 -9.14 13.55
C TYR A 100 -16.38 -9.04 13.63
N ASP A 101 -15.83 -8.42 14.66
CA ASP A 101 -14.39 -8.27 14.87
C ASP A 101 -13.83 -9.48 15.62
N ARG A 102 -12.53 -9.70 15.44
CA ARG A 102 -11.70 -10.64 16.21
C ARG A 102 -10.40 -9.95 16.59
N ILE A 103 -9.77 -10.40 17.68
CA ILE A 103 -8.54 -9.75 18.17
C ILE A 103 -7.39 -9.76 17.16
N THR A 104 -7.36 -10.71 16.22
CA THR A 104 -6.37 -10.83 15.13
C THR A 104 -6.96 -10.52 13.76
N TYR A 105 -8.16 -9.95 13.69
CA TYR A 105 -8.82 -9.57 12.45
C TYR A 105 -9.95 -8.57 12.75
N LEU A 106 -9.68 -7.28 12.55
CA LEU A 106 -10.73 -6.27 12.55
C LEU A 106 -11.45 -6.26 11.20
N TYR A 107 -12.77 -6.18 11.24
CA TYR A 107 -13.60 -6.11 10.07
C TYR A 107 -13.42 -4.76 9.36
N TRP A 108 -13.61 -4.76 8.04
CA TRP A 108 -13.32 -3.60 7.20
C TRP A 108 -14.06 -2.33 7.62
N ILE A 109 -15.29 -2.46 8.15
CA ILE A 109 -16.07 -1.32 8.67
C ILE A 109 -15.37 -0.71 9.88
N THR A 110 -14.92 -1.54 10.84
CA THR A 110 -14.17 -1.05 12.01
C THR A 110 -12.92 -0.31 11.58
N VAL A 111 -12.16 -0.88 10.63
CA VAL A 111 -10.95 -0.26 10.09
C VAL A 111 -11.26 1.06 9.39
N ARG A 112 -12.26 1.09 8.50
CA ARG A 112 -12.71 2.29 7.80
C ARG A 112 -13.10 3.39 8.78
N ASP A 113 -13.93 3.07 9.76
CA ASP A 113 -14.53 4.05 10.66
C ASP A 113 -13.44 4.77 11.46
N TYR A 114 -12.44 4.04 11.99
CA TYR A 114 -11.37 4.69 12.74
C TYR A 114 -10.39 5.44 11.83
N HIS A 115 -10.15 5.00 10.58
CA HIS A 115 -9.34 5.77 9.62
C HIS A 115 -10.03 7.08 9.28
N GLN A 116 -11.33 7.03 8.98
CA GLN A 116 -12.14 8.21 8.71
C GLN A 116 -12.05 9.20 9.88
N ALA A 117 -12.34 8.74 11.11
CA ALA A 117 -12.31 9.61 12.28
C ALA A 117 -10.92 10.22 12.51
N THR A 118 -9.85 9.42 12.36
CA THR A 118 -8.47 9.90 12.55
C THR A 118 -8.07 10.93 11.49
N PHE A 119 -8.47 10.73 10.24
CA PHE A 119 -8.15 11.65 9.15
C PHE A 119 -8.93 12.95 9.25
N GLU A 120 -10.24 12.86 9.53
CA GLU A 120 -11.09 14.04 9.72
C GLU A 120 -10.62 14.89 10.90
N TYR A 121 -10.18 14.26 12.00
CA TYR A 121 -9.55 14.97 13.12
C TYR A 121 -8.28 15.73 12.72
N ALA A 122 -7.50 15.18 11.78
CA ALA A 122 -6.31 15.83 11.24
C ALA A 122 -6.61 16.81 10.09
N GLY A 123 -7.90 17.05 9.78
CA GLY A 123 -8.34 17.90 8.69
C GLY A 123 -8.13 17.32 7.30
N ILE A 124 -7.86 16.00 7.20
CA ILE A 124 -7.71 15.27 5.93
C ILE A 124 -9.05 14.61 5.60
N PRO A 125 -9.53 14.67 4.33
CA PRO A 125 -10.74 13.96 3.97
C PRO A 125 -10.56 12.45 4.14
N ARG A 126 -11.64 11.75 4.52
CA ARG A 126 -11.70 10.28 4.57
C ARG A 126 -11.24 9.57 3.29
N LEU A 127 -11.36 10.27 2.15
CA LEU A 127 -10.87 9.84 0.84
C LEU A 127 -9.34 9.68 0.78
N GLY A 128 -8.59 10.19 1.77
CA GLY A 128 -7.16 9.98 1.92
C GLY A 128 -6.77 8.57 2.36
N TRP A 129 -7.73 7.73 2.76
CA TRP A 129 -7.45 6.31 3.01
C TRP A 129 -7.55 5.53 1.69
N THR A 130 -6.46 4.87 1.31
CA THR A 130 -6.35 4.21 0.00
C THR A 130 -7.46 3.20 -0.28
N ALA A 131 -8.01 2.53 0.73
CA ALA A 131 -9.12 1.58 0.54
C ALA A 131 -10.52 2.22 0.62
N TYR A 132 -10.67 3.49 1.02
CA TYR A 132 -11.98 4.11 1.25
C TYR A 132 -12.86 4.07 -0.01
N ILE A 133 -12.36 4.61 -1.12
CA ILE A 133 -13.13 4.73 -2.37
C ILE A 133 -13.49 3.35 -2.96
N PRO A 134 -12.55 2.40 -3.12
CA PRO A 134 -12.88 1.05 -3.59
C PRO A 134 -13.93 0.34 -2.72
N LEU A 135 -13.82 0.44 -1.39
CA LEU A 135 -14.79 -0.19 -0.47
C LEU A 135 -16.17 0.46 -0.55
N GLU A 136 -16.25 1.77 -0.75
CA GLU A 136 -17.52 2.47 -0.96
C GLU A 136 -18.16 2.11 -2.32
N ILE A 137 -17.36 1.97 -3.38
CA ILE A 137 -17.82 1.56 -4.72
C ILE A 137 -18.51 0.20 -4.65
N VAL A 138 -17.86 -0.80 -4.06
CA VAL A 138 -18.45 -2.16 -3.98
C VAL A 138 -19.60 -2.26 -2.98
N GLY A 139 -19.67 -1.30 -2.05
CA GLY A 139 -20.70 -1.18 -1.05
C GLY A 139 -20.68 -2.28 0.03
N PRO A 140 -21.58 -2.19 1.02
CA PRO A 140 -21.54 -3.06 2.20
C PRO A 140 -21.70 -4.56 1.90
N SER A 141 -22.42 -4.91 0.83
CA SER A 141 -22.66 -6.31 0.44
C SER A 141 -21.41 -7.03 -0.07
N LYS A 142 -20.45 -6.30 -0.66
CA LYS A 142 -19.21 -6.86 -1.22
C LYS A 142 -17.95 -6.37 -0.53
N GLY A 143 -18.06 -5.43 0.42
CA GLY A 143 -16.92 -4.84 1.13
C GLY A 143 -16.07 -5.86 1.89
N ALA A 144 -16.69 -6.87 2.49
CA ALA A 144 -15.96 -7.94 3.20
C ALA A 144 -15.05 -8.74 2.26
N ASP A 145 -15.58 -9.13 1.09
CA ASP A 145 -14.85 -9.91 0.10
C ASP A 145 -13.72 -9.09 -0.51
N LEU A 146 -13.99 -7.81 -0.83
CA LEU A 146 -12.95 -6.92 -1.34
C LEU A 146 -11.86 -6.67 -0.29
N TRP A 147 -12.21 -6.46 0.99
CA TRP A 147 -11.23 -6.29 2.05
C TRP A 147 -10.35 -7.51 2.24
N ASN A 148 -10.95 -8.70 2.24
CA ASN A 148 -10.20 -9.95 2.28
C ASN A 148 -9.27 -10.09 1.07
N LYS A 149 -9.72 -9.70 -0.12
CA LYS A 149 -8.86 -9.67 -1.31
C LYS A 149 -7.74 -8.65 -1.16
N MET A 150 -7.98 -7.45 -0.68
CA MET A 150 -6.95 -6.44 -0.43
C MET A 150 -5.87 -6.93 0.56
N LEU A 151 -6.29 -7.63 1.61
CA LEU A 151 -5.38 -8.17 2.62
C LEU A 151 -4.55 -9.36 2.12
N LYS A 152 -5.10 -10.18 1.22
CA LYS A 152 -4.41 -11.36 0.65
C LYS A 152 -3.60 -11.05 -0.59
N HIS A 153 -4.18 -10.24 -1.48
CA HIS A 153 -3.72 -10.01 -2.85
C HIS A 153 -3.13 -8.61 -3.07
N GLY A 154 -2.99 -7.84 -1.99
CA GLY A 154 -2.49 -6.47 -2.03
C GLY A 154 -3.59 -5.42 -2.20
N ILE A 155 -3.51 -4.39 -1.36
CA ILE A 155 -4.48 -3.29 -1.31
C ILE A 155 -4.49 -2.46 -2.60
N VAL A 156 -3.32 -2.20 -3.19
CA VAL A 156 -3.18 -1.33 -4.36
C VAL A 156 -3.80 -1.98 -5.59
N LEU A 157 -3.48 -3.24 -5.86
CA LEU A 157 -3.99 -3.96 -7.04
C LEU A 157 -5.51 -4.17 -6.98
N SER A 158 -6.00 -4.65 -5.85
CA SER A 158 -7.44 -4.90 -5.65
C SER A 158 -8.25 -3.59 -5.76
N SER A 159 -7.70 -2.48 -5.24
CA SER A 159 -8.31 -1.16 -5.36
C SER A 159 -8.32 -0.66 -6.81
N PHE A 160 -7.20 -0.85 -7.52
CA PHE A 160 -7.06 -0.42 -8.91
C PHE A 160 -8.09 -1.08 -9.81
N HIS A 161 -8.26 -2.40 -9.76
CA HIS A 161 -9.28 -3.10 -10.54
C HIS A 161 -10.69 -2.56 -10.26
N THR A 162 -11.03 -2.39 -8.98
CA THR A 162 -12.35 -1.86 -8.57
C THR A 162 -12.61 -0.47 -9.15
N VAL A 163 -11.61 0.40 -9.11
CA VAL A 163 -11.73 1.78 -9.61
C VAL A 163 -11.78 1.83 -11.14
N VAL A 164 -10.97 1.03 -11.82
CA VAL A 164 -10.96 0.96 -13.29
C VAL A 164 -12.27 0.40 -13.83
N ASP A 165 -12.87 -0.60 -13.18
CA ASP A 165 -14.16 -1.17 -13.58
C ASP A 165 -15.27 -0.09 -13.61
N VAL A 166 -15.29 0.82 -12.64
CA VAL A 166 -16.22 1.96 -12.59
C VAL A 166 -15.94 2.98 -13.68
N LEU A 167 -14.66 3.23 -14.00
CA LEU A 167 -14.27 4.20 -15.02
C LEU A 167 -14.37 3.64 -16.43
N LYS A 168 -14.40 2.32 -16.61
CA LYS A 168 -14.42 1.68 -17.93
C LYS A 168 -15.54 2.21 -18.84
N PRO A 169 -16.80 2.37 -18.40
CA PRO A 169 -17.85 2.93 -19.27
C PRO A 169 -17.56 4.39 -19.68
N VAL A 170 -16.91 5.17 -18.81
CA VAL A 170 -16.50 6.55 -19.10
C VAL A 170 -15.38 6.56 -20.15
N TYR A 171 -14.40 5.67 -20.02
CA TYR A 171 -13.35 5.47 -21.02
C TYR A 171 -13.92 4.99 -22.35
N ASP A 172 -14.85 4.02 -22.35
CA ASP A 172 -15.49 3.54 -23.57
C ASP A 172 -16.30 4.67 -24.24
N GLN A 173 -16.94 5.54 -23.44
CA GLN A 173 -17.63 6.74 -23.95
C GLN A 173 -16.64 7.73 -24.56
N PHE A 174 -15.52 8.01 -23.89
CA PHE A 174 -14.46 8.84 -24.43
C PHE A 174 -13.91 8.26 -25.73
N ALA A 175 -13.60 6.97 -25.77
CA ALA A 175 -13.12 6.27 -26.96
C ALA A 175 -14.13 6.35 -28.11
N ARG A 176 -15.44 6.25 -27.84
CA ARG A 176 -16.48 6.46 -28.86
C ARG A 176 -16.54 7.90 -29.37
N ILE A 177 -16.47 8.88 -28.48
CA ILE A 177 -16.45 10.32 -28.85
C ILE A 177 -15.19 10.64 -29.67
N ASN A 178 -14.06 10.04 -29.32
CA ASN A 178 -12.76 10.26 -29.96
C ASN A 178 -12.40 9.20 -31.00
N ALA A 179 -13.29 8.31 -31.40
CA ALA A 179 -13.11 7.46 -32.57
C ALA A 179 -13.12 8.28 -33.89
N GLN A 180 -13.35 9.59 -33.80
CA GLN A 180 -13.03 10.58 -34.85
C GLN A 180 -11.57 11.10 -34.78
N LEU A 181 -10.79 10.72 -33.76
CA LEU A 181 -9.39 11.07 -33.50
C LEU A 181 -8.62 9.82 -33.04
N SER A 182 -8.26 8.97 -34.00
CA SER A 182 -7.19 7.95 -34.03
C SER A 182 -6.45 7.58 -32.72
N LYS A 183 -7.14 6.97 -31.75
CA LYS A 183 -6.73 5.83 -30.87
C LYS A 183 -7.49 5.87 -29.52
N PRO A 184 -8.07 4.75 -29.04
CA PRO A 184 -8.67 4.70 -27.72
C PRO A 184 -7.59 4.78 -26.62
N PRO A 185 -7.77 5.63 -25.60
CA PRO A 185 -6.84 5.66 -24.47
C PRO A 185 -7.12 4.43 -23.60
N LEU A 186 -6.05 3.77 -23.16
CA LEU A 186 -5.98 2.51 -22.38
C LEU A 186 -5.81 1.19 -23.14
N GLU A 187 -5.79 1.15 -24.48
CA GLU A 187 -5.58 -0.10 -25.26
C GLU A 187 -4.15 -0.69 -25.13
N GLY A 188 -3.29 -0.09 -24.31
CA GLY A 188 -1.93 -0.53 -24.02
C GLY A 188 -1.62 -0.76 -22.54
N MET A 189 -2.61 -0.77 -21.64
CA MET A 189 -2.34 -1.14 -20.26
C MET A 189 -1.92 -2.62 -20.21
N PRO A 190 -0.81 -2.96 -19.51
CA PRO A 190 -0.33 -4.32 -19.45
C PRO A 190 -1.38 -5.25 -18.83
N SER A 191 -1.79 -6.28 -19.58
CA SER A 191 -2.54 -7.41 -19.02
C SER A 191 -1.63 -8.16 -18.04
N ILE A 192 -2.09 -8.38 -16.81
CA ILE A 192 -1.32 -9.12 -15.80
C ILE A 192 -1.12 -10.56 -16.26
N PRO A 193 0.12 -11.04 -16.45
CA PRO A 193 0.37 -12.45 -16.68
C PRO A 193 -0.07 -13.25 -15.46
N ASN A 194 -0.88 -14.30 -15.67
CA ASN A 194 -1.45 -15.15 -14.60
C ASN A 194 -0.40 -15.89 -13.72
N ASN A 195 0.89 -15.71 -14.01
CA ASN A 195 2.02 -16.48 -13.50
C ASN A 195 3.10 -15.63 -12.80
N LEU A 196 2.87 -14.32 -12.59
CA LEU A 196 3.75 -13.49 -11.77
C LEU A 196 3.28 -13.46 -10.31
N THR A 197 4.21 -13.33 -9.37
CA THR A 197 3.85 -12.92 -8.00
C THR A 197 3.18 -11.54 -8.07
N GLU A 198 2.17 -11.29 -7.25
CA GLU A 198 1.39 -10.05 -7.32
C GLU A 198 2.26 -8.80 -7.15
N ASP A 199 3.33 -8.88 -6.35
CA ASP A 199 4.33 -7.82 -6.22
C ASP A 199 5.07 -7.53 -7.54
N ALA A 200 5.38 -8.56 -8.34
CA ALA A 200 6.01 -8.38 -9.65
C ALA A 200 5.04 -7.81 -10.69
N ALA A 201 3.78 -8.26 -10.68
CA ALA A 201 2.72 -7.69 -11.53
C ALA A 201 2.45 -6.21 -11.17
N LEU A 202 2.39 -5.90 -9.88
CA LEU A 202 2.20 -4.55 -9.36
C LEU A 202 3.38 -3.65 -9.73
N VAL A 203 4.62 -4.13 -9.56
CA VAL A 203 5.82 -3.39 -9.99
C VAL A 203 5.79 -3.15 -11.51
N LEU A 204 5.40 -4.13 -12.33
CA LEU A 204 5.32 -3.94 -13.79
C LEU A 204 4.25 -2.93 -14.20
N ILE A 205 3.02 -3.07 -13.70
CA ILE A 205 1.93 -2.12 -13.98
C ILE A 205 2.32 -0.71 -13.55
N LEU A 206 2.91 -0.57 -12.38
CA LEU A 206 3.22 0.73 -11.82
C LEU A 206 4.52 1.32 -12.36
N THR A 207 5.44 0.48 -12.85
CA THR A 207 6.61 0.92 -13.64
C THR A 207 6.15 1.36 -15.03
N ASP A 208 5.21 0.66 -15.66
CA ASP A 208 4.60 1.08 -16.91
C ASP A 208 3.88 2.44 -16.74
N ILE A 209 3.06 2.57 -15.70
CA ILE A 209 2.40 3.82 -15.35
C ILE A 209 3.41 4.94 -15.08
N ALA A 210 4.51 4.66 -14.36
CA ALA A 210 5.55 5.65 -14.11
C ALA A 210 6.30 6.06 -15.39
N THR A 211 6.50 5.12 -16.32
CA THR A 211 7.19 5.35 -17.60
C THR A 211 6.33 6.12 -18.60
N HIS A 212 5.02 5.84 -18.63
CA HIS A 212 4.05 6.46 -19.53
C HIS A 212 3.16 7.49 -18.85
N ILE A 213 3.62 8.05 -17.72
CA ILE A 213 2.83 8.93 -16.84
C ILE A 213 2.22 10.11 -17.58
N SER A 214 2.95 10.74 -18.51
CA SER A 214 2.44 11.89 -19.27
C SER A 214 1.24 11.51 -20.12
N GLY A 215 1.29 10.34 -20.79
CA GLY A 215 0.17 9.83 -21.58
C GLY A 215 -1.05 9.52 -20.70
N TYR A 216 -0.84 8.79 -19.59
CA TYR A 216 -1.92 8.48 -18.65
C TYR A 216 -2.53 9.73 -18.00
N LYS A 217 -1.71 10.74 -17.67
CA LYS A 217 -2.17 12.02 -17.13
C LYS A 217 -3.03 12.77 -18.15
N ASP A 218 -2.58 12.84 -19.40
CA ASP A 218 -3.33 13.50 -20.47
C ASP A 218 -4.67 12.81 -20.71
N ASP A 219 -4.70 11.48 -20.71
CA ASP A 219 -5.93 10.71 -20.86
C ASP A 219 -6.89 10.89 -19.68
N LEU A 220 -6.36 10.95 -18.46
CA LEU A 220 -7.15 11.29 -17.28
C LEU A 220 -7.74 12.70 -17.38
N LEU A 221 -6.96 13.70 -17.79
CA LEU A 221 -7.48 15.06 -17.96
C LEU A 221 -8.64 15.11 -18.95
N LYS A 222 -8.58 14.32 -20.02
CA LYS A 222 -9.63 14.23 -21.03
C LYS A 222 -10.93 13.58 -20.52
N ILE A 223 -10.84 12.57 -19.65
CA ILE A 223 -12.04 11.90 -19.11
C ILE A 223 -12.65 12.58 -17.88
N LYS A 224 -11.93 13.53 -17.25
CA LYS A 224 -12.40 14.24 -16.05
C LYS A 224 -13.80 14.86 -16.23
N GLY A 225 -14.02 15.51 -17.38
CA GLY A 225 -15.30 16.16 -17.70
C GLY A 225 -16.45 15.18 -17.96
N LEU A 226 -16.14 13.91 -18.22
CA LEU A 226 -17.14 12.85 -18.47
C LEU A 226 -17.56 12.13 -17.18
N CYS A 227 -16.82 12.31 -16.08
CA CYS A 227 -17.15 11.77 -14.77
C CYS A 227 -18.29 12.59 -14.15
N SER A 228 -19.54 12.18 -14.41
CA SER A 228 -20.74 12.92 -14.05
C SER A 228 -21.33 12.52 -12.70
N THR A 229 -21.20 11.25 -12.31
CA THR A 229 -21.72 10.72 -11.05
C THR A 229 -20.73 10.89 -9.90
N ARG A 230 -21.21 10.86 -8.65
CA ARG A 230 -20.32 10.88 -7.47
C ARG A 230 -19.32 9.72 -7.50
N GLU A 231 -19.78 8.54 -7.88
CA GLU A 231 -18.96 7.32 -7.95
C GLU A 231 -17.84 7.45 -8.97
N THR A 232 -18.15 7.87 -10.21
CA THR A 232 -17.14 8.08 -11.26
C THR A 232 -16.18 9.22 -10.92
N LYS A 233 -16.64 10.28 -10.27
CA LYS A 233 -15.76 11.37 -9.77
C LYS A 233 -14.79 10.87 -8.69
N HIS A 234 -15.27 10.12 -7.71
CA HIS A 234 -14.41 9.55 -6.68
C HIS A 234 -13.42 8.53 -7.26
N ALA A 235 -13.87 7.66 -8.16
CA ALA A 235 -13.01 6.72 -8.87
C ALA A 235 -11.91 7.46 -9.65
N TYR A 236 -12.28 8.53 -10.36
CA TYR A 236 -11.33 9.41 -11.05
C TYR A 236 -10.32 10.04 -10.08
N ASP A 237 -10.78 10.65 -8.99
CA ASP A 237 -9.91 11.31 -8.02
C ASP A 237 -8.94 10.31 -7.38
N TRP A 238 -9.41 9.10 -7.04
CA TRP A 238 -8.55 8.03 -6.55
C TRP A 238 -7.46 7.67 -7.56
N LEU A 239 -7.84 7.47 -8.83
CA LEU A 239 -6.90 7.08 -9.88
C LEU A 239 -5.90 8.20 -10.18
N TRP A 240 -6.36 9.45 -10.19
CA TRP A 240 -5.51 10.63 -10.33
C TRP A 240 -4.47 10.71 -9.23
N ILE A 241 -4.90 10.62 -7.96
CA ILE A 241 -3.99 10.66 -6.81
C ILE A 241 -3.01 9.48 -6.87
N MET A 242 -3.50 8.29 -7.19
CA MET A 242 -2.68 7.09 -7.30
C MET A 242 -1.57 7.28 -8.35
N ILE A 243 -1.92 7.69 -9.56
CA ILE A 243 -0.98 7.84 -10.68
C ILE A 243 -0.03 9.02 -10.44
N VAL A 244 -0.59 10.21 -10.19
CA VAL A 244 0.18 11.47 -10.20
C VAL A 244 0.97 11.68 -8.91
N HIS A 245 0.42 11.26 -7.77
CA HIS A 245 1.01 11.60 -6.47
C HIS A 245 1.57 10.40 -5.71
N ALA A 246 1.02 9.19 -5.87
CA ALA A 246 1.41 8.04 -5.04
C ALA A 246 2.44 7.12 -5.70
N THR A 247 2.19 6.72 -6.95
CA THR A 247 2.96 5.68 -7.63
C THR A 247 4.37 6.15 -7.99
N ILE A 248 4.54 7.35 -8.55
CA ILE A 248 5.87 7.83 -8.97
C ILE A 248 6.84 7.84 -7.77
N PRO A 249 6.53 8.51 -6.65
CA PRO A 249 7.48 8.57 -5.55
C PRO A 249 7.73 7.19 -4.91
N ALA A 250 6.70 6.36 -4.81
CA ALA A 250 6.82 4.99 -4.31
C ALA A 250 7.73 4.12 -5.21
N SER A 251 7.57 4.20 -6.52
CA SER A 251 8.38 3.48 -7.51
C SER A 251 9.84 3.95 -7.47
N THR A 252 10.08 5.26 -7.45
CA THR A 252 11.44 5.83 -7.37
C THR A 252 12.18 5.33 -6.13
N ILE A 253 11.52 5.33 -4.96
CA ILE A 253 12.13 4.86 -3.71
C ILE A 253 12.33 3.34 -3.74
N SER A 254 11.35 2.59 -4.23
CA SER A 254 11.43 1.13 -4.32
C SER A 254 12.57 0.68 -5.23
N VAL A 255 12.69 1.26 -6.43
CA VAL A 255 13.79 0.99 -7.37
C VAL A 255 15.13 1.40 -6.75
N GLY A 256 15.21 2.56 -6.11
CA GLY A 256 16.41 3.00 -5.41
C GLY A 256 16.85 2.02 -4.30
N LYS A 257 15.90 1.49 -3.51
CA LYS A 257 16.16 0.47 -2.49
C LYS A 257 16.64 -0.84 -3.10
N THR A 258 16.04 -1.28 -4.20
CA THR A 258 16.45 -2.49 -4.92
C THR A 258 17.87 -2.34 -5.48
N ILE A 259 18.17 -1.23 -6.15
CA ILE A 259 19.52 -0.94 -6.67
C ILE A 259 20.54 -0.92 -5.52
N SER A 260 20.24 -0.22 -4.42
CA SER A 260 21.11 -0.15 -3.24
C SER A 260 21.34 -1.53 -2.59
N THR A 261 20.32 -2.36 -2.53
CA THR A 261 20.41 -3.72 -1.96
C THR A 261 21.21 -4.64 -2.87
N ASN A 262 20.96 -4.62 -4.18
CA ASN A 262 21.73 -5.36 -5.16
C ASN A 262 23.21 -4.94 -5.14
N TRP A 263 23.48 -3.63 -5.09
CA TRP A 263 24.84 -3.11 -4.98
C TRP A 263 25.56 -3.58 -3.70
N ARG A 264 24.86 -3.56 -2.55
CA ARG A 264 25.41 -4.10 -1.29
C ARG A 264 25.70 -5.59 -1.40
N GLY A 265 24.80 -6.36 -2.03
CA GLY A 265 25.01 -7.78 -2.32
C GLY A 265 26.25 -8.00 -3.21
N THR A 266 26.35 -7.29 -4.34
CA THR A 266 27.50 -7.34 -5.24
C THR A 266 28.80 -6.98 -4.50
N LYS A 267 28.80 -5.92 -3.69
CA LYS A 267 29.95 -5.53 -2.87
C LYS A 267 30.36 -6.65 -1.90
N HIS A 268 29.39 -7.29 -1.23
CA HIS A 268 29.66 -8.38 -0.31
C HIS A 268 30.24 -9.61 -1.03
N THR A 269 29.71 -9.95 -2.21
CA THR A 269 30.25 -11.03 -3.05
C THR A 269 31.68 -10.73 -3.48
N ILE A 270 31.97 -9.50 -3.93
CA ILE A 270 33.32 -9.09 -4.32
C ILE A 270 34.29 -9.18 -3.13
N LEU A 271 33.91 -8.68 -1.96
CA LEU A 271 34.75 -8.77 -0.76
C LEU A 271 35.01 -10.21 -0.32
N HIS A 272 34.00 -11.08 -0.42
CA HIS A 272 34.16 -12.50 -0.14
C HIS A 272 35.12 -13.18 -1.12
N LEU A 273 35.05 -12.84 -2.41
CA LEU A 273 35.99 -13.32 -3.43
C LEU A 273 37.43 -12.85 -3.15
N PHE A 274 37.61 -11.59 -2.74
CA PHE A 274 38.93 -11.10 -2.33
C PHE A 274 39.50 -11.85 -1.12
N HIS A 275 38.68 -12.13 -0.10
CA HIS A 275 39.12 -12.92 1.05
C HIS A 275 39.47 -14.37 0.68
N LEU A 276 38.70 -14.99 -0.23
CA LEU A 276 39.01 -16.33 -0.74
C LEU A 276 40.32 -16.35 -1.52
N VAL A 277 40.55 -15.37 -2.39
CA VAL A 277 41.80 -15.24 -3.16
C VAL A 277 42.99 -15.00 -2.24
N ASP A 278 42.86 -14.14 -1.22
CA ASP A 278 43.90 -13.88 -0.23
C ASP A 278 44.21 -15.13 0.62
N ALA A 279 43.19 -15.89 1.01
CA ALA A 279 43.36 -17.17 1.72
C ALA A 279 44.06 -18.22 0.85
N CYS A 280 43.66 -18.36 -0.42
CA CYS A 280 44.33 -19.24 -1.38
C CYS A 280 45.78 -18.82 -1.61
N TRP A 281 46.06 -17.52 -1.78
CA TRP A 281 47.40 -16.99 -1.96
C TRP A 281 48.29 -17.31 -0.75
N LYS A 282 47.84 -17.01 0.47
CA LYS A 282 48.55 -17.30 1.73
C LYS A 282 48.80 -18.79 1.93
N SER A 283 47.87 -19.65 1.54
CA SER A 283 48.06 -21.11 1.60
C SER A 283 49.13 -21.59 0.61
N SER A 284 49.20 -21.01 -0.59
CA SER A 284 50.18 -21.38 -1.61
C SER A 284 51.61 -20.94 -1.28
N THR A 285 51.79 -19.78 -0.64
CA THR A 285 53.11 -19.30 -0.18
C THR A 285 53.63 -20.06 1.03
N THR A 286 52.74 -20.67 1.83
CA THR A 286 53.14 -21.51 2.97
C THR A 286 53.67 -22.87 2.49
N ILE A 287 53.12 -23.41 1.40
CA ILE A 287 53.57 -24.67 0.79
C ILE A 287 54.94 -24.51 0.11
N SER A 288 55.22 -23.38 -0.55
CA SER A 288 56.52 -23.15 -1.20
C SER A 288 57.67 -22.83 -0.24
N ALA A 289 57.37 -22.50 1.02
CA ALA A 289 58.38 -22.24 2.06
C ALA A 289 58.78 -23.51 2.84
N LEU A 290 58.10 -24.64 2.58
CA LEU A 290 58.35 -25.95 3.20
C LEU A 290 58.97 -26.97 2.23
N SER A 291 59.26 -26.56 0.99
CA SER A 291 59.96 -27.33 -0.05
C SER A 291 61.37 -26.78 -0.27
#